data_AF-A0A7S2G699-F1
#
_entry.id   AF-A0A7S2G699-F1
#
_cell.length_a   1.000
_cell.length_b   1.000
_cell.length_c   1.000
_cell.angle_alpha   90.00
_cell.angle_beta   90.00
_cell.angle_gamma   90.00
#
_symmetry.space_group_name_H-M   'P 1'
#
loop_
_entity.id
_entity.type
_entity.pdbx_description
1 polymer ?
#
loop_
_entity_poly.entity_id
_entity_poly.type
_entity_poly.pdbx_seq_one_letter_code
_entity_poly.pdbx_strand_id
1 'polypeptide(L)'
;MIEAAGCVPCITSPGVKSQRIKWEDVYAADPDIVLVACCGFDLERNMRDALLAADALRPLRAFREGRVFAADGNRYFACPGPSLIRGAAIVARVAHAHNDEATVALEKTGLVPIKGRG
;
A
#
# COMPACT_ATOMS: atom_id res chain seq x y z
N MET A 1 7.73 4.23 -7.38
CA MET A 1 7.09 4.54 -6.08
C MET A 1 7.46 3.51 -5.03
N ILE A 2 7.16 2.23 -5.27
CA ILE A 2 7.51 1.12 -4.35
C ILE A 2 9.04 1.10 -4.08
N GLU A 3 9.85 1.11 -5.14
CA GLU A 3 11.32 1.14 -5.00
C GLU A 3 11.84 2.43 -4.34
N ALA A 4 11.23 3.57 -4.65
CA ALA A 4 11.58 4.86 -4.03
C ALA A 4 11.27 4.89 -2.52
N ALA A 5 10.36 4.03 -2.05
CA ALA A 5 10.05 3.81 -0.66
C ALA A 5 10.91 2.69 -0.02
N GLY A 6 11.96 2.22 -0.70
CA GLY A 6 12.83 1.15 -0.22
C GLY A 6 12.21 -0.25 -0.26
N CYS A 7 11.10 -0.41 -1.00
CA CYS A 7 10.39 -1.69 -1.11
C CYS A 7 10.67 -2.37 -2.44
N VAL A 8 10.47 -3.69 -2.50
CA VAL A 8 10.58 -4.47 -3.73
C VAL A 8 9.18 -4.93 -4.15
N PRO A 9 8.75 -4.67 -5.41
CA PRO A 9 7.51 -5.24 -5.93
C PRO A 9 7.59 -6.77 -5.98
N CYS A 10 6.60 -7.46 -5.39
CA CYS A 10 6.66 -8.92 -5.28
C CYS A 10 6.31 -9.68 -6.57
N ILE A 11 5.46 -9.11 -7.44
CA ILE A 11 4.87 -9.82 -8.59
C ILE A 11 5.12 -9.10 -9.92
N THR A 12 5.04 -7.78 -9.93
CA THR A 12 5.17 -6.98 -11.16
C THR A 12 6.57 -6.39 -11.30
N SER A 13 7.05 -6.25 -12.53
CA SER A 13 8.29 -5.53 -12.81
C SER A 13 8.02 -4.05 -13.12
N PRO A 14 8.95 -3.14 -12.81
CA PRO A 14 8.85 -1.73 -13.19
C PRO A 14 8.57 -1.57 -14.70
N GLY A 15 7.65 -0.68 -15.04
CA GLY A 15 7.28 -0.39 -16.44
C GLY A 15 6.25 -1.34 -17.05
N VAL A 16 5.86 -2.41 -16.37
CA VAL A 16 4.80 -3.32 -16.85
C VAL A 16 3.43 -2.77 -16.44
N LYS A 17 2.46 -2.81 -17.37
CA LYS A 17 1.06 -2.42 -17.09
C LYS A 17 0.46 -3.32 -16.00
N SER A 18 -0.47 -2.78 -15.21
CA SER A 18 -1.23 -3.59 -14.24
C SER A 18 -1.89 -4.78 -14.93
N GLN A 19 -1.68 -5.97 -14.39
CA GLN A 19 -2.25 -7.22 -14.90
C GLN A 19 -3.18 -7.81 -13.85
N ARG A 20 -4.14 -8.63 -14.31
CA ARG A 20 -4.91 -9.48 -13.41
C ARG A 20 -4.00 -10.62 -12.98
N ILE A 21 -3.81 -10.74 -11.67
CA ILE A 21 -3.06 -11.83 -11.04
C ILE A 21 -4.05 -12.75 -10.34
N LYS A 22 -3.67 -14.00 -10.11
CA LYS A 22 -4.48 -14.93 -9.33
C LYS A 22 -4.01 -14.95 -7.89
N TRP A 23 -4.86 -15.46 -6.99
CA TRP A 23 -4.51 -15.58 -5.57
C TRP A 23 -3.34 -16.53 -5.35
N GLU A 24 -3.20 -17.57 -6.17
CA GLU A 24 -2.08 -18.52 -6.09
C GLU A 24 -0.72 -17.81 -6.30
N ASP A 25 -0.67 -16.84 -7.21
CA ASP A 25 0.54 -16.04 -7.44
C ASP A 25 0.87 -15.16 -6.22
N VAL A 26 -0.15 -14.63 -5.55
CA VAL A 26 0.01 -13.82 -4.32
C VAL A 26 0.49 -14.71 -3.17
N TYR A 27 -0.04 -15.92 -3.03
CA TYR A 27 0.38 -16.87 -2.02
C TYR A 27 1.83 -17.35 -2.24
N ALA A 28 2.22 -17.59 -3.49
CA ALA A 28 3.58 -17.97 -3.83
C ALA A 28 4.58 -16.83 -3.55
N ALA A 29 4.16 -15.58 -3.71
CA ALA A 29 4.99 -14.41 -3.45
C ALA A 29 5.15 -14.05 -1.95
N ASP A 30 4.20 -14.46 -1.09
CA ASP A 30 4.13 -14.18 0.37
C ASP A 30 4.63 -12.78 0.76
N PRO A 31 3.95 -11.69 0.33
CA PRO A 31 4.41 -10.34 0.59
C PRO A 31 4.47 -10.02 2.09
N ASP A 32 5.52 -9.29 2.49
CA ASP A 32 5.67 -8.79 3.86
C ASP A 32 4.63 -7.71 4.23
N ILE A 33 4.11 -7.01 3.21
CA ILE A 33 3.17 -5.89 3.36
C ILE A 33 2.15 -5.93 2.23
N VAL A 34 0.88 -5.67 2.54
CA VAL A 34 -0.17 -5.47 1.54
C VAL A 34 -0.74 -4.07 1.67
N LEU A 35 -0.79 -3.33 0.57
CA LEU A 35 -1.44 -2.01 0.49
C LEU A 35 -2.56 -2.05 -0.55
N VAL A 36 -3.80 -1.84 -0.10
CA VAL A 36 -4.99 -1.74 -0.95
C VAL A 36 -5.23 -0.27 -1.29
N ALA A 37 -4.92 0.11 -2.53
CA ALA A 37 -5.03 1.48 -3.02
C ALA A 37 -5.51 1.51 -4.48
N CYS A 38 -6.71 0.98 -4.74
CA CYS A 38 -7.26 0.92 -6.09
C CYS A 38 -7.47 2.33 -6.64
N CYS A 39 -6.92 2.62 -7.83
CA CYS A 39 -7.09 3.92 -8.48
C CYS A 39 -8.57 4.22 -8.71
N GLY A 40 -8.99 5.44 -8.38
CA GLY A 40 -10.38 5.89 -8.50
C GLY A 40 -11.28 5.54 -7.31
N PHE A 41 -10.78 4.80 -6.31
CA PHE A 41 -11.52 4.50 -5.08
C PHE A 41 -10.97 5.31 -3.90
N ASP A 42 -11.88 5.79 -3.06
CA ASP A 42 -11.54 6.46 -1.81
C ASP A 42 -11.10 5.46 -0.72
N LEU A 43 -10.70 5.97 0.43
CA LEU A 43 -10.25 5.16 1.55
C LEU A 43 -11.33 4.19 2.04
N GLU A 44 -12.59 4.65 2.18
CA GLU A 44 -13.68 3.80 2.70
C GLU A 44 -13.94 2.61 1.76
N ARG A 45 -13.96 2.86 0.45
CA ARG A 45 -14.14 1.82 -0.54
C ARG A 45 -13.00 0.82 -0.51
N ASN A 46 -11.75 1.29 -0.47
CA ASN A 46 -10.59 0.41 -0.40
C ASN A 46 -10.54 -0.40 0.90
N MET A 47 -10.95 0.17 2.03
CA MET A 47 -11.10 -0.56 3.30
C MET A 47 -12.16 -1.66 3.20
N ARG A 48 -13.31 -1.34 2.59
CA ARG A 48 -14.39 -2.32 2.39
C ARG A 48 -13.92 -3.48 1.50
N ASP A 49 -13.26 -3.19 0.39
CA ASP A 49 -12.73 -4.22 -0.51
C ASP A 49 -11.65 -5.07 0.18
N ALA A 50 -10.80 -4.47 1.03
CA ALA A 50 -9.83 -5.21 1.85
C ALA A 50 -10.51 -6.15 2.87
N LEU A 51 -11.58 -5.70 3.51
CA LEU A 51 -12.36 -6.52 4.45
C LEU A 51 -13.09 -7.66 3.73
N LEU A 52 -13.65 -7.42 2.56
CA LEU A 52 -14.27 -8.47 1.73
C LEU A 52 -13.25 -9.52 1.28
N ALA A 53 -11.98 -9.12 1.09
CA ALA A 53 -10.88 -10.01 0.76
C ALA A 53 -10.20 -10.63 1.99
N ALA A 54 -10.69 -10.41 3.22
CA ALA A 54 -10.00 -10.81 4.45
C ALA A 54 -9.67 -12.31 4.50
N ASP A 55 -10.60 -13.17 4.09
CA ASP A 55 -10.36 -14.62 4.07
C ASP A 55 -9.25 -15.02 3.08
N ALA A 56 -9.19 -14.34 1.94
CA ALA A 56 -8.14 -14.57 0.95
C ALA A 56 -6.79 -13.99 1.39
N LEU A 57 -6.77 -12.94 2.20
CA LEU A 57 -5.56 -12.33 2.76
C LEU A 57 -5.02 -13.09 3.98
N ARG A 58 -5.89 -13.78 4.72
CA ARG A 58 -5.57 -14.49 5.97
C ARG A 58 -4.35 -15.44 5.92
N PRO A 59 -4.08 -16.15 4.80
CA PRO A 59 -2.90 -17.02 4.70
C PRO A 59 -1.56 -16.26 4.65
N LEU A 60 -1.58 -14.98 4.25
CA LEU A 60 -0.36 -14.19 4.02
C LEU A 60 0.31 -13.80 5.34
N ARG A 61 1.64 -13.70 5.32
CA ARG A 61 2.42 -13.15 6.44
C ARG A 61 1.97 -11.74 6.81
N ALA A 62 1.75 -10.88 5.81
CA ALA A 62 1.27 -9.52 6.01
C ALA A 62 -0.01 -9.46 6.86
N PHE A 63 -0.95 -10.40 6.69
CA PHE A 63 -2.19 -10.43 7.48
C PHE A 63 -1.91 -10.82 8.93
N ARG A 64 -1.10 -11.87 9.13
CA ARG A 64 -0.73 -12.36 10.47
C ARG A 64 0.03 -11.34 11.30
N GLU A 65 0.84 -10.51 10.65
CA GLU A 65 1.62 -9.44 11.30
C GLU A 65 0.86 -8.11 11.39
N GLY A 66 -0.39 -8.04 10.93
CA GLY A 66 -1.18 -6.80 10.93
C GLY A 66 -0.64 -5.73 9.97
N ARG A 67 0.05 -6.15 8.91
CA ARG A 67 0.68 -5.30 7.88
C ARG A 67 -0.14 -5.23 6.59
N VAL A 68 -1.46 -5.22 6.75
CA VAL A 68 -2.44 -4.96 5.68
C VAL A 68 -2.99 -3.56 5.86
N PHE A 69 -2.80 -2.72 4.86
CA PHE A 69 -3.16 -1.31 4.90
C PHE A 69 -4.08 -0.96 3.73
N ALA A 70 -4.88 0.08 3.90
CA ALA A 70 -5.66 0.70 2.83
C ALA A 70 -5.31 2.19 2.75
N ALA A 71 -5.37 2.74 1.54
CA ALA A 71 -5.16 4.16 1.29
C ALA A 71 -6.16 4.67 0.24
N ASP A 72 -6.38 5.98 0.20
CA ASP A 72 -7.16 6.65 -0.84
C ASP A 72 -6.43 6.58 -2.19
N GLY A 73 -6.83 5.61 -3.01
CA GLY A 73 -6.26 5.36 -4.33
C GLY A 73 -6.58 6.47 -5.32
N ASN A 74 -7.76 7.09 -5.21
CA ASN A 74 -8.18 8.21 -6.03
C ASN A 74 -7.28 9.44 -5.81
N ARG A 75 -6.98 9.76 -4.55
CA ARG A 75 -6.23 10.96 -4.19
C ARG A 75 -4.72 10.84 -4.36
N TYR A 76 -4.16 9.66 -4.08
CA TYR A 76 -2.71 9.48 -3.98
C TYR A 76 -2.09 8.64 -5.10
N PHE A 77 -2.88 7.87 -5.85
CA PHE A 77 -2.37 6.90 -6.81
C PHE A 77 -2.95 7.02 -8.24
N ALA A 78 -4.04 7.76 -8.45
CA ALA A 78 -4.74 7.80 -9.73
C ALA A 78 -4.19 8.80 -10.78
N CYS A 79 -3.56 9.91 -10.37
CA CYS A 79 -3.12 10.96 -11.28
C CYS A 79 -1.61 11.22 -11.24
N PRO A 80 -0.92 11.33 -12.40
CA PRO A 80 0.46 11.80 -12.46
C PRO A 80 0.50 13.30 -12.10
N GLY A 81 1.09 13.63 -10.95
CA GLY A 81 1.15 15.00 -10.44
C GLY A 81 1.80 15.08 -9.07
N PRO A 82 1.63 16.20 -8.33
CA PRO A 82 2.21 16.39 -7.00
C PRO A 82 1.80 15.32 -5.97
N SER A 83 0.69 14.64 -6.21
CA SER A 83 0.19 13.51 -5.43
C SER A 83 1.14 12.30 -5.45
N LEU A 84 1.99 12.15 -6.48
CA LEU A 84 2.89 11.00 -6.62
C LEU A 84 3.91 10.92 -5.48
N ILE A 85 4.41 12.08 -5.04
CA ILE A 85 5.32 12.17 -3.88
C ILE A 85 4.59 11.77 -2.60
N ARG A 86 3.32 12.16 -2.45
CA ARG A 86 2.50 11.78 -1.28
C ARG A 86 2.19 10.29 -1.28
N GLY A 87 1.86 9.71 -2.44
CA GLY A 87 1.72 8.26 -2.59
C GLY A 87 2.99 7.51 -2.21
N ALA A 88 4.16 7.99 -2.65
CA ALA A 88 5.45 7.42 -2.25
C ALA A 88 5.68 7.50 -0.74
N ALA A 89 5.34 8.64 -0.12
CA ALA A 89 5.44 8.82 1.33
C ALA A 89 4.48 7.87 2.09
N ILE A 90 3.28 7.62 1.58
CA ILE A 90 2.33 6.63 2.14
C ILE A 90 2.91 5.23 2.07
N VAL A 91 3.47 4.83 0.92
CA VAL A 91 4.12 3.52 0.77
C VAL A 91 5.29 3.39 1.76
N ALA A 92 6.13 4.42 1.88
CA ALA A 92 7.24 4.43 2.85
C ALA A 92 6.75 4.35 4.30
N ARG A 93 5.68 5.07 4.65
CA ARG A 93 5.09 5.06 5.99
C ARG A 93 4.58 3.67 6.38
N VAL A 94 3.97 2.99 5.41
CA VAL A 94 3.46 1.62 5.54
C VAL A 94 4.60 0.61 5.62
N ALA A 95 5.66 0.80 4.81
CA ALA A 95 6.84 -0.06 4.81
C ALA A 95 7.57 -0.06 6.16
N HIS A 96 7.76 1.13 6.72
CA HIS A 96 8.47 1.36 7.97
C HIS A 96 7.54 1.48 9.18
N ALA A 97 6.35 0.90 9.13
CA ALA A 97 5.37 1.02 10.22
C ALA A 97 5.85 0.45 11.56
N HIS A 98 6.89 -0.40 11.55
CA HIS A 98 7.54 -0.97 12.74
C HIS A 98 8.73 -0.13 13.25
N ASN A 99 9.10 0.94 12.55
CA ASN A 99 10.19 1.84 12.92
C ASN A 99 9.62 3.22 13.28
N ASP A 100 9.62 3.51 14.58
CA ASP A 100 9.05 4.74 15.13
C ASP A 100 9.80 6.00 14.68
N GLU A 101 11.14 5.93 14.55
CA GLU A 101 11.95 7.06 14.11
C GLU A 101 11.65 7.43 12.65
N ALA A 102 11.59 6.42 11.77
CA ALA A 102 11.23 6.61 10.36
C ALA A 102 9.80 7.14 10.21
N THR A 103 8.88 6.64 11.03
CA THR A 103 7.49 7.10 11.09
C THR A 103 7.42 8.59 11.44
N VAL A 104 8.08 9.01 12.53
CA VAL A 104 8.10 10.41 12.98
C VAL A 104 8.77 11.31 11.94
N ALA A 105 9.85 10.87 11.31
CA ALA A 105 10.52 11.60 10.25
C ALA A 105 9.59 11.83 9.05
N LEU A 106 8.85 10.80 8.61
CA LEU A 106 7.90 10.89 7.51
C LEU A 106 6.71 11.80 7.85
N GLU A 107 6.20 11.75 9.07
CA GLU A 107 5.10 12.63 9.51
C GLU A 107 5.51 14.11 9.52
N LYS A 108 6.76 14.43 9.89
CA LYS A 108 7.32 15.79 9.83
C LYS A 108 7.41 16.37 8.41
N THR A 109 7.42 15.53 7.37
CA THR A 109 7.43 16.01 5.98
C THR A 109 6.12 16.67 5.56
N GLY A 110 5.01 16.42 6.27
CA GLY A 110 3.66 16.87 5.87
C GLY A 110 3.12 16.19 4.60
N LEU A 111 3.84 15.21 4.04
CA LEU A 111 3.45 14.47 2.85
C LEU A 111 2.49 13.32 3.16
N VAL A 112 2.66 12.70 4.33
CA VAL A 112 1.83 11.59 4.81
C VAL A 112 0.53 12.14 5.42
N PRO A 113 -0.65 11.62 5.02
CA PRO A 113 -1.91 12.00 5.65
C PRO A 113 -2.01 11.48 7.09
N ILE A 114 -2.84 12.14 7.89
CA ILE A 114 -3.18 11.65 9.24
C ILE A 114 -3.91 10.31 9.07
N LYS A 115 -3.50 9.30 9.86
CA LYS A 115 -4.15 7.98 9.87
C LYS A 115 -5.68 8.13 10.00
N GLY A 116 -6.42 7.52 9.08
CA GLY A 116 -7.88 7.60 9.00
C GLY A 116 -8.43 8.80 8.21
N ARG A 117 -7.59 9.63 7.60
CA ARG A 117 -7.99 10.76 6.72
C ARG A 117 -7.38 10.70 5.31
N GLY A 118 -6.91 9.53 4.89
CA GLY A 118 -6.28 9.29 3.59
C GLY A 118 -5.56 7.96 3.55
#